data_AF-Q8GWW9-F1
#
_entry.id   AF-Q8GWW9-F1
#
_cell.length_a   1.000
_cell.length_b   1.000
_cell.length_c   1.000
_cell.angle_alpha   90.00
_cell.angle_beta   90.00
_cell.angle_gamma   90.00
#
_symmetry.space_group_name_H-M   'P 1'
#
loop_
_entity.id
_entity.type
_entity.pdbx_description
1 polymer ?
#
loop_
_entity_poly.entity_id
_entity_poly.type
_entity_poly.pdbx_seq_one_letter_code
_entity_poly.pdbx_strand_id
1 'polypeptide(L)'
;MPRLYCVVREVLSVQPFKIDIAYLSSKTDIEFGSMKWVQYGFTKSCGHFRIRNSDIVDHVNIFSHLLKGKKTGRGGCVRIFPTAGEIWAVYKNWSLNWDGSTPDEVRHQYEMVEILDEYTEQYGVCVTPLVKLEGYKTVYHRSTREDSKKWIPRCEMLRFSHQVPSWFLKDATSGFPENCWDLDPAAIPEELLHIGAGTN
;
A
#
# COMPACT_ATOMS: atom_id res chain seq x y z
N MET A 1 8.21 5.46 -1.10
CA MET A 1 7.06 4.55 -0.91
C MET A 1 6.69 4.42 0.57
N PRO A 2 5.44 4.75 0.96
CA PRO A 2 5.00 4.84 2.36
C PRO A 2 4.69 3.46 2.98
N ARG A 3 5.72 2.80 3.54
CA ARG A 3 5.59 1.47 4.17
C ARG A 3 5.59 1.49 5.70
N LEU A 4 5.80 2.68 6.28
CA LEU A 4 5.85 2.88 7.73
C LEU A 4 4.60 3.62 8.18
N TYR A 5 4.09 3.23 9.34
CA TYR A 5 2.90 3.82 9.92
C TYR A 5 3.21 4.39 11.29
N CYS A 6 2.55 5.48 11.62
CA CYS A 6 2.56 6.05 12.96
C CYS A 6 1.16 6.50 13.36
N VAL A 7 0.98 6.68 14.66
CA VAL A 7 -0.19 7.33 15.25
C VAL A 7 0.24 8.71 15.71
N VAL A 8 -0.45 9.74 15.25
CA VAL A 8 -0.31 11.08 15.85
C VAL A 8 -0.99 11.05 17.20
N ARG A 9 -0.21 11.28 18.26
CA ARG A 9 -0.69 11.27 19.65
C ARG A 9 -1.18 12.65 20.07
N GLU A 10 -0.37 13.67 19.78
CA GLU A 10 -0.62 15.03 20.22
C GLU A 10 0.01 16.04 19.24
N VAL A 11 -0.69 17.15 19.03
CA VAL A 11 -0.13 18.32 18.36
C VAL A 11 0.44 19.25 19.44
N LEU A 12 1.77 19.28 19.56
CA LEU A 12 2.46 20.04 20.60
C LEU A 12 2.53 21.53 20.28
N SER A 13 2.72 21.86 19.00
CA SER A 13 2.76 23.23 18.50
C SER A 13 2.49 23.26 17.00
N VAL A 14 1.76 24.28 16.54
CA VAL A 14 1.55 24.54 15.11
C VAL A 14 2.65 25.44 14.55
N GLN A 15 3.21 26.34 15.37
CA GLN A 15 4.28 27.25 14.96
C GLN A 15 5.25 27.54 16.12
N PRO A 16 6.49 27.01 16.09
CA PRO A 16 7.02 26.06 15.10
C PRO A 16 6.23 24.75 15.11
N PHE A 17 6.10 24.08 13.97
CA PHE A 17 5.38 22.80 13.89
C PHE A 17 6.10 21.76 14.75
N LYS A 18 5.38 21.11 15.67
CA LYS A 18 5.85 20.01 16.51
C LYS A 18 4.69 19.10 16.86
N ILE A 19 4.87 17.79 16.66
CA ILE A 19 3.87 16.79 17.02
C ILE A 19 4.54 15.56 17.65
N ASP A 20 3.87 14.94 18.61
CA ASP A 20 4.25 13.64 19.16
C ASP A 20 3.59 12.55 18.33
N ILE A 21 4.41 11.65 17.79
CA ILE A 21 3.96 10.48 17.05
C ILE A 21 4.45 9.21 17.74
N ALA A 22 3.76 8.11 17.49
CA ALA A 22 4.25 6.79 17.86
C ALA A 22 4.20 5.82 16.68
N TYR A 23 5.36 5.28 16.32
CA TYR A 23 5.53 4.33 15.24
C TYR A 23 4.87 2.99 15.56
N LEU A 24 4.26 2.42 14.52
CA LEU A 24 3.71 1.09 14.53
C LEU A 24 4.76 0.09 14.06
N SER A 25 4.92 -1.01 14.80
CA SER A 25 5.78 -2.10 14.38
C SER A 25 5.14 -3.46 14.59
N SER A 26 5.52 -4.40 13.74
CA SER A 26 5.26 -5.83 13.93
C SER A 26 6.59 -6.52 14.21
N LYS A 27 6.56 -7.51 15.10
CA LYS A 27 7.71 -8.40 15.34
C LYS A 27 7.49 -9.80 14.78
N THR A 28 6.30 -10.09 14.25
CA THR A 28 5.90 -11.43 13.83
C THR A 28 5.03 -11.37 12.57
N ASP A 29 5.12 -12.46 11.80
CA ASP A 29 4.29 -12.69 10.61
C ASP A 29 3.39 -13.92 10.78
N ILE A 30 3.30 -14.45 12.01
CA ILE A 30 2.60 -15.70 12.36
C ILE A 30 1.14 -15.70 11.89
N GLU A 31 0.52 -14.51 11.80
CA GLU A 31 -0.84 -14.40 11.30
C GLU A 31 -0.98 -14.76 9.81
N PHE A 32 0.07 -14.65 9.01
CA PHE A 32 0.05 -14.99 7.58
C PHE A 32 0.75 -16.32 7.30
N GLY A 33 1.03 -17.12 8.34
CA GLY A 33 1.64 -18.44 8.22
C GLY A 33 3.07 -18.48 8.75
N SER A 34 3.87 -19.38 8.20
CA SER A 34 5.22 -19.71 8.70
C SER A 34 6.35 -18.89 8.08
N MET A 35 6.03 -17.93 7.20
CA MET A 35 7.03 -17.11 6.52
C MET A 35 7.77 -16.20 7.51
N LYS A 36 9.08 -16.08 7.34
CA LYS A 36 9.98 -15.30 8.21
C LYS A 36 10.25 -13.90 7.66
N TRP A 37 9.22 -13.22 7.15
CA TRP A 37 9.34 -11.97 6.39
C TRP A 37 10.03 -10.84 7.18
N VAL A 38 9.52 -10.53 8.37
CA VAL A 38 10.09 -9.54 9.30
C VAL A 38 11.47 -9.99 9.79
N GLN A 39 11.69 -11.30 9.98
CA GLN A 39 13.00 -11.82 10.38
C GLN A 39 14.05 -11.66 9.27
N TYR A 40 13.65 -11.72 8.00
CA TYR A 40 14.52 -11.42 6.86
C TYR A 40 14.70 -9.91 6.61
N GLY A 41 14.18 -9.06 7.50
CA GLY A 41 14.36 -7.61 7.43
C GLY A 41 13.34 -6.90 6.53
N PHE A 42 12.34 -7.62 6.00
CA PHE A 42 11.30 -6.98 5.21
C PHE A 42 10.29 -6.25 6.09
N THR A 43 9.80 -5.13 5.59
CA THR A 43 8.74 -4.37 6.27
C THR A 43 7.37 -4.94 5.91
N LYS A 44 6.57 -5.19 6.93
CA LYS A 44 5.16 -5.57 6.81
C LYS A 44 4.30 -4.32 6.64
N SER A 45 3.43 -4.31 5.63
CA SER A 45 2.57 -3.15 5.28
C SER A 45 1.11 -3.30 5.73
N CYS A 46 0.63 -4.54 5.85
CA CYS A 46 -0.70 -4.83 6.35
C CYS A 46 -0.66 -5.95 7.40
N GLY A 47 -1.66 -5.99 8.27
CA GLY A 47 -1.82 -6.96 9.34
C GLY A 47 -2.02 -6.32 10.72
N HIS A 48 -1.68 -7.07 11.76
CA HIS A 48 -1.64 -6.56 13.13
C HIS A 48 -0.31 -5.89 13.44
N PHE A 49 -0.39 -4.70 14.03
CA PHE A 49 0.72 -3.87 14.49
C PHE A 49 0.54 -3.50 15.95
N ARG A 50 1.63 -3.06 16.59
CA ARG A 50 1.59 -2.45 17.92
C ARG A 50 2.33 -1.14 17.93
N ILE A 51 1.81 -0.19 18.71
CA ILE A 51 2.52 1.05 19.03
C ILE A 51 3.77 0.70 19.86
N ARG A 52 4.93 1.22 19.47
CA ARG A 52 6.18 0.98 20.20
C ARG A 52 6.98 2.23 20.49
N ASN A 53 7.58 2.83 19.47
CA ASN A 53 8.55 3.91 19.64
C ASN A 53 7.84 5.23 19.45
N SER A 54 8.02 6.17 20.38
CA SER A 54 7.49 7.54 20.27
C SER A 54 8.60 8.47 19.80
N ASP A 55 8.23 9.52 19.09
CA ASP A 55 9.16 10.49 18.52
C ASP A 55 8.49 11.85 18.40
N ILE A 56 9.27 12.93 18.52
CA ILE A 56 8.80 14.29 18.31
C ILE A 56 9.31 14.75 16.96
N VAL A 57 8.39 15.10 16.07
CA VAL A 57 8.70 15.51 14.71
C VAL A 57 8.28 16.96 14.48
N ASP A 58 9.15 17.68 13.79
CA ASP A 58 9.03 19.12 13.54
C ASP A 58 8.88 19.47 12.05
N HIS A 59 8.67 18.46 11.21
CA HIS A 59 8.49 18.62 9.77
C HIS A 59 7.33 17.75 9.24
N VAL A 60 6.63 18.25 8.21
CA VAL A 60 5.40 17.63 7.68
C VAL A 60 5.65 16.64 6.55
N ASN A 61 6.82 16.70 5.91
CA ASN A 61 7.18 15.88 4.73
C ASN A 61 7.46 14.40 5.05
N ILE A 62 7.34 13.98 6.31
CA ILE A 62 7.34 12.55 6.68
C ILE A 62 5.97 11.89 6.51
N PHE A 63 4.89 12.66 6.36
CA PHE A 63 3.54 12.12 6.19
C PHE A 63 3.22 11.96 4.71
N SER A 64 2.75 10.78 4.32
CA SER A 64 2.21 10.54 2.98
C SER A 64 0.70 10.77 2.96
N HIS A 65 -0.05 10.04 3.80
CA HIS A 65 -1.51 10.13 3.82
C HIS A 65 -2.07 9.64 5.16
N LEU A 66 -3.30 10.04 5.45
CA LEU A 66 -4.05 9.57 6.60
C LEU A 66 -4.79 8.27 6.25
N LEU A 67 -4.60 7.22 7.04
CA LEU A 67 -5.38 5.99 6.92
C LEU A 67 -6.80 6.21 7.43
N LYS A 68 -7.80 6.04 6.54
CA LYS A 68 -9.21 6.24 6.89
C LYS A 68 -9.73 5.11 7.79
N GLY A 69 -10.51 5.49 8.81
CA GLY A 69 -11.29 4.54 9.62
C GLY A 69 -10.49 3.58 10.51
N LYS A 70 -9.17 3.74 10.64
CA LYS A 70 -8.35 2.89 11.51
C LYS A 70 -8.34 3.47 12.93
N LYS A 71 -8.64 2.62 13.92
CA LYS A 71 -8.62 2.99 15.34
C LYS A 71 -7.64 2.11 16.10
N THR A 72 -7.01 2.67 17.13
CA THR A 72 -6.20 1.91 18.08
C THR A 72 -7.12 1.10 18.99
N GLY A 73 -6.91 -0.21 19.01
CA GLY A 73 -7.57 -1.13 19.92
C GLY A 73 -6.91 -1.17 21.30
N ARG A 74 -7.46 -2.03 22.18
CA ARG A 74 -6.92 -2.25 23.52
C ARG A 74 -5.44 -2.64 23.48
N GLY A 75 -4.65 -2.10 24.41
CA GLY A 75 -3.23 -2.41 24.54
C GLY A 75 -2.33 -1.89 23.41
N GLY A 76 -2.78 -0.87 22.66
CA GLY A 76 -2.00 -0.26 21.58
C GLY A 76 -1.92 -1.10 20.31
N CYS A 77 -2.82 -2.08 20.14
CA CYS A 77 -2.94 -2.88 18.93
C CYS A 77 -3.59 -2.05 17.81
N VAL A 78 -3.03 -2.09 16.60
CA VAL A 78 -3.59 -1.43 15.43
C VAL A 78 -3.73 -2.45 14.30
N ARG A 79 -4.88 -2.47 13.64
CA ARG A 79 -5.18 -3.37 12.53
C ARG A 79 -5.19 -2.58 11.23
N ILE A 80 -4.30 -2.92 10.32
CA ILE A 80 -4.20 -2.28 9.00
C ILE A 80 -4.37 -3.39 7.97
N PHE A 81 -5.59 -3.60 7.50
CA PHE A 81 -5.84 -4.50 6.37
C PHE A 81 -6.32 -3.68 5.17
N PRO A 82 -6.05 -4.14 3.93
CA PRO A 82 -6.62 -3.55 2.73
C PRO A 82 -8.14 -3.54 2.82
N THR A 83 -8.76 -2.45 2.40
CA THR A 83 -10.22 -2.23 2.43
C THR A 83 -10.74 -1.89 1.04
N ALA A 84 -12.00 -2.17 0.78
CA ALA A 84 -12.59 -2.03 -0.55
C ALA A 84 -12.46 -0.59 -1.09
N GLY A 85 -12.10 -0.47 -2.37
CA GLY A 85 -11.88 0.79 -3.08
C GLY A 85 -10.50 1.44 -2.84
N GLU A 86 -9.66 0.88 -1.97
CA GLU A 86 -8.27 1.34 -1.84
C GLU A 86 -7.43 0.85 -3.02
N ILE A 87 -6.44 1.66 -3.40
CA ILE A 87 -5.40 1.24 -4.34
C ILE A 87 -4.15 0.84 -3.56
N TRP A 88 -3.60 -0.32 -3.90
CA TRP A 88 -2.41 -0.86 -3.27
C TRP A 88 -1.38 -1.25 -4.33
N ALA A 89 -0.10 -1.07 -3.98
CA ALA A 89 0.99 -1.68 -4.70
C ALA A 89 1.27 -3.06 -4.10
N VAL A 90 1.29 -4.09 -4.94
CA VAL A 90 1.69 -5.45 -4.55
C VAL A 90 2.93 -5.90 -5.33
N TYR A 91 3.76 -6.72 -4.70
CA TYR A 91 4.99 -7.22 -5.31
C TYR A 91 4.66 -8.19 -6.47
N LYS A 92 5.14 -7.89 -7.68
CA LYS A 92 4.79 -8.64 -8.90
C LYS A 92 5.34 -10.07 -8.92
N ASN A 93 6.61 -10.26 -8.54
CA ASN A 93 7.30 -11.55 -8.59
C ASN A 93 7.51 -12.16 -7.19
N TRP A 94 6.61 -11.84 -6.25
CA TRP A 94 6.73 -12.30 -4.88
C TRP A 94 6.81 -13.82 -4.80
N SER A 95 7.64 -14.30 -3.89
CA SER A 95 7.80 -15.72 -3.60
C SER A 95 8.01 -15.95 -2.12
N LEU A 96 7.51 -17.10 -1.64
CA LEU A 96 7.75 -17.60 -0.27
C LEU A 96 9.24 -17.83 0.03
N ASN A 97 10.08 -17.92 -1.00
CA ASN A 97 11.52 -18.14 -0.87
C ASN A 97 12.32 -16.84 -0.84
N TRP A 98 11.66 -15.67 -0.88
CA TRP A 98 12.37 -14.40 -0.75
C TRP A 98 13.01 -14.25 0.63
N ASP A 99 14.25 -13.81 0.61
CA ASP A 99 15.08 -13.55 1.79
C ASP A 99 15.99 -12.34 1.55
N GLY A 100 16.88 -12.06 2.49
CA GLY A 100 17.82 -10.92 2.39
C GLY A 100 18.80 -10.99 1.22
N SER A 101 18.93 -12.14 0.55
CA SER A 101 19.80 -12.31 -0.64
C SER A 101 19.07 -12.07 -1.96
N THR A 102 17.74 -11.90 -1.93
CA THR A 102 16.94 -11.67 -3.14
C THR A 102 17.33 -10.32 -3.78
N PRO A 103 17.69 -10.27 -5.07
CA PRO A 103 18.11 -9.04 -5.73
C PRO A 103 17.06 -7.93 -5.65
N ASP A 104 17.52 -6.69 -5.48
CA ASP A 104 16.63 -5.52 -5.39
C ASP A 104 15.79 -5.33 -6.66
N GLU A 105 16.36 -5.61 -7.83
CA GLU A 105 15.66 -5.57 -9.12
C GLU A 105 14.48 -6.53 -9.22
N VAL A 106 14.48 -7.62 -8.45
CA VAL A 106 13.36 -8.57 -8.33
C VAL A 106 12.35 -8.07 -7.29
N ARG A 107 12.84 -7.49 -6.19
CA ARG A 107 12.03 -7.02 -5.06
C ARG A 107 11.31 -5.69 -5.30
N HIS A 108 11.84 -4.84 -6.18
CA HIS A 108 11.29 -3.51 -6.46
C HIS A 108 10.38 -3.48 -7.70
N GLN A 109 9.76 -4.62 -8.03
CA GLN A 109 8.74 -4.70 -9.08
C GLN A 109 7.34 -4.78 -8.48
N TYR A 110 6.46 -3.90 -8.94
CA TYR A 110 5.13 -3.72 -8.39
C TYR A 110 4.06 -3.81 -9.47
N GLU A 111 2.89 -4.31 -9.09
CA GLU A 111 1.63 -4.11 -9.82
C GLU A 111 0.69 -3.27 -8.94
N MET A 112 -0.03 -2.34 -9.57
CA MET A 112 -1.07 -1.55 -8.91
C MET A 112 -2.37 -2.34 -8.97
N VAL A 113 -3.05 -2.45 -7.84
CA VAL A 113 -4.31 -3.18 -7.73
C VAL A 113 -5.34 -2.36 -6.95
N GLU A 114 -6.59 -2.48 -7.36
CA GLU A 114 -7.73 -2.03 -6.57
C GLU A 114 -8.23 -3.19 -5.70
N ILE A 115 -8.54 -2.88 -4.44
CA ILE A 115 -9.19 -3.82 -3.52
C ILE A 115 -10.68 -3.85 -3.80
N LEU A 116 -11.23 -5.03 -4.08
CA LEU A 116 -12.64 -5.21 -4.38
C LEU A 116 -13.49 -5.47 -3.13
N ASP A 117 -12.93 -6.21 -2.17
CA ASP A 117 -13.63 -6.67 -0.96
C ASP A 117 -12.74 -6.57 0.27
N GLU A 118 -13.38 -6.52 1.44
CA GLU A 118 -12.71 -6.54 2.74
C GLU A 118 -11.96 -7.85 2.98
N TYR A 119 -10.82 -7.78 3.68
CA TYR A 119 -10.05 -8.95 4.07
C TYR A 119 -10.87 -9.92 4.94
N THR A 120 -10.82 -11.21 4.59
CA THR A 120 -11.30 -12.30 5.44
C THR A 120 -10.22 -13.35 5.65
N GLU A 121 -10.23 -14.02 6.80
CA GLU A 121 -9.25 -15.09 7.07
C GLU A 121 -9.41 -16.30 6.14
N GLN A 122 -10.64 -16.56 5.68
CA GLN A 122 -10.99 -17.70 4.83
C GLN A 122 -10.55 -17.50 3.38
N TYR A 123 -10.79 -16.31 2.81
CA TYR A 123 -10.56 -16.06 1.38
C TYR A 123 -9.35 -15.17 1.11
N GLY A 124 -8.91 -14.38 2.09
CA GLY A 124 -7.90 -13.34 1.90
C GLY A 124 -8.53 -12.06 1.35
N VAL A 125 -7.92 -11.47 0.32
CA VAL A 125 -8.35 -10.21 -0.31
C VAL A 125 -8.60 -10.43 -1.80
N CYS A 126 -9.76 -9.98 -2.28
CA CYS A 126 -10.07 -9.92 -3.71
C CYS A 126 -9.55 -8.62 -4.30
N VAL A 127 -8.78 -8.71 -5.38
CA VAL A 127 -8.18 -7.55 -6.05
C VAL A 127 -8.41 -7.59 -7.56
N THR A 128 -8.36 -6.43 -8.20
CA THR A 128 -8.28 -6.32 -9.67
C THR A 128 -7.07 -5.48 -10.05
N PRO A 129 -6.25 -5.92 -11.03
CA PRO A 129 -5.15 -5.13 -11.55
C PRO A 129 -5.61 -3.83 -12.20
N LEU A 130 -4.84 -2.77 -11.94
CA LEU A 130 -4.94 -1.51 -12.64
C LEU A 130 -3.88 -1.44 -13.75
N VAL A 131 -4.29 -0.92 -14.90
CA VAL A 131 -3.43 -0.72 -16.08
C VAL A 131 -3.15 0.77 -16.23
N LYS A 132 -1.89 1.12 -16.45
CA LYS A 132 -1.49 2.51 -16.68
C LYS A 132 -2.10 3.00 -17.99
N LEU A 133 -2.77 4.16 -17.94
CA LEU A 133 -3.34 4.78 -19.13
C LEU A 133 -2.21 5.37 -19.99
N GLU A 134 -2.22 5.04 -21.28
CA GLU A 134 -1.23 5.53 -22.23
C GLU A 134 -1.26 7.07 -22.32
N GLY A 135 -0.08 7.69 -22.44
CA GLY A 135 0.07 9.15 -22.46
C GLY A 135 0.07 9.83 -21.08
N TYR A 136 -0.27 9.12 -20.00
CA TYR A 136 -0.28 9.66 -18.64
C TYR A 136 0.79 9.03 -17.77
N LYS A 137 1.33 9.78 -16.80
CA LYS A 137 2.34 9.26 -15.86
C LYS A 137 1.73 8.53 -14.68
N THR A 138 0.61 9.03 -14.17
CA THR A 138 0.03 8.66 -12.88
C THR A 138 -1.40 8.14 -12.99
N VAL A 139 -2.01 8.19 -14.19
CA VAL A 139 -3.40 7.75 -14.40
C VAL A 139 -3.42 6.26 -14.71
N TYR A 140 -4.25 5.53 -13.98
CA TYR A 140 -4.48 4.11 -14.15
C TYR A 140 -5.98 3.84 -14.27
N HIS A 141 -6.35 2.81 -15.03
CA HIS A 141 -7.73 2.37 -15.16
C HIS A 141 -7.88 0.89 -14.80
N ARG A 142 -9.08 0.49 -14.41
CA ARG A 142 -9.36 -0.92 -14.14
C ARG A 142 -9.16 -1.74 -15.41
N SER A 143 -8.55 -2.92 -15.28
CA SER A 143 -8.44 -3.84 -16.40
C SER A 143 -9.83 -4.25 -16.91
N THR A 144 -10.08 -4.12 -18.22
CA THR A 144 -11.35 -4.51 -18.86
C THR A 144 -11.49 -6.01 -19.08
N ARG A 145 -10.47 -6.79 -18.70
CA ARG A 145 -10.51 -8.26 -18.78
C ARG A 145 -11.47 -8.81 -17.73
N GLU A 146 -12.48 -9.53 -18.19
CA GLU A 146 -13.58 -10.07 -17.38
C GLU A 146 -13.08 -11.02 -16.26
N ASP A 147 -11.97 -11.74 -16.50
CA ASP A 147 -11.29 -12.63 -15.55
C ASP A 147 -10.10 -11.98 -14.82
N SER A 148 -10.03 -10.65 -14.74
CA SER A 148 -8.88 -9.98 -14.10
C SER A 148 -8.85 -10.08 -12.58
N LYS A 149 -9.94 -10.52 -11.95
CA LYS A 149 -10.03 -10.65 -10.49
C LYS A 149 -9.07 -11.72 -10.00
N LYS A 150 -8.29 -11.38 -8.99
CA LYS A 150 -7.34 -12.28 -8.34
C LYS A 150 -7.63 -12.30 -6.84
N TRP A 151 -7.52 -13.48 -6.24
CA TRP A 151 -7.53 -13.62 -4.79
C TRP A 151 -6.09 -13.69 -4.28
N ILE A 152 -5.75 -12.82 -3.34
CA ILE A 152 -4.52 -12.92 -2.56
C ILE A 152 -4.90 -13.60 -1.24
N PRO A 153 -4.60 -14.90 -1.07
CA PRO A 153 -5.01 -15.63 0.12
C PRO A 153 -4.27 -15.12 1.36
N ARG A 154 -4.78 -15.49 2.54
CA ARG A 154 -4.18 -15.13 3.83
C ARG A 154 -2.67 -15.40 3.91
N CYS A 155 -2.19 -16.49 3.35
CA CYS A 155 -0.77 -16.86 3.37
C CYS A 155 0.13 -15.98 2.48
N GLU A 156 -0.46 -15.16 1.62
CA GLU A 156 0.25 -14.30 0.67
C GLU A 156 0.06 -12.82 0.96
N MET A 157 -0.54 -12.45 2.11
CA MET A 157 -0.77 -11.05 2.49
C MET A 157 0.52 -10.22 2.61
N LEU A 158 1.68 -10.87 2.75
CA LEU A 158 2.98 -10.20 2.72
C LEU A 158 3.37 -9.67 1.32
N ARG A 159 2.59 -9.98 0.27
CA ARG A 159 2.70 -9.40 -1.06
C ARG A 159 2.34 -7.91 -1.11
N PHE A 160 1.52 -7.43 -0.18
CA PHE A 160 1.16 -6.01 -0.13
C PHE A 160 2.39 -5.19 0.27
N SER A 161 2.74 -4.19 -0.54
CA SER A 161 3.88 -3.32 -0.27
C SER A 161 3.47 -2.05 0.48
N HIS A 162 2.47 -1.34 -0.05
CA HIS A 162 1.93 -0.13 0.55
C HIS A 162 0.62 0.28 -0.13
N GLN A 163 -0.18 1.07 0.59
CA GLN A 163 -1.32 1.77 0.02
C GLN A 163 -0.82 2.95 -0.83
N VAL A 164 -1.43 3.13 -2.00
CA VAL A 164 -1.14 4.23 -2.92
C VAL A 164 -2.28 5.24 -2.81
N PRO A 165 -2.00 6.47 -2.31
CA PRO A 165 -3.00 7.53 -2.31
C PRO A 165 -3.49 7.76 -3.74
N SER A 166 -4.80 7.87 -3.90
CA SER A 166 -5.42 7.91 -5.21
C SER A 166 -6.65 8.81 -5.21
N TRP A 167 -6.91 9.40 -6.36
CA TRP A 167 -8.09 10.21 -6.62
C TRP A 167 -8.90 9.60 -7.75
N PHE A 168 -10.17 9.31 -7.48
CA PHE A 168 -11.07 8.78 -8.50
C PHE A 168 -11.43 9.87 -9.51
N LEU A 169 -11.15 9.60 -10.79
CA LEU A 169 -11.53 10.45 -11.90
C LEU A 169 -12.96 10.07 -12.28
N LYS A 170 -13.94 10.85 -11.80
CA LYS A 170 -15.37 10.63 -12.10
C LYS A 170 -15.61 10.68 -13.60
N ASP A 171 -16.48 9.79 -14.06
CA ASP A 171 -16.76 9.67 -15.48
C ASP A 171 -17.94 10.52 -15.97
N ALA A 172 -17.89 10.84 -17.27
CA ALA A 172 -18.86 11.49 -18.18
C ALA A 172 -18.49 12.87 -18.78
N THR A 173 -17.50 13.62 -18.26
CA THR A 173 -17.14 14.95 -18.82
C THR A 173 -15.66 15.13 -19.20
N SER A 174 -14.80 14.20 -18.82
CA SER A 174 -13.33 14.37 -18.87
C SER A 174 -12.61 13.55 -19.95
N GLY A 175 -13.32 12.75 -20.76
CA GLY A 175 -12.72 11.96 -21.85
C GLY A 175 -11.83 10.80 -21.40
N PHE A 176 -11.90 10.41 -20.12
CA PHE A 176 -11.22 9.22 -19.59
C PHE A 176 -12.09 7.96 -19.77
N PRO A 177 -11.49 6.76 -19.82
CA PRO A 177 -12.22 5.51 -19.67
C PRO A 177 -12.95 5.42 -18.33
N GLU A 178 -13.95 4.52 -18.23
CA GLU A 178 -14.60 4.25 -16.94
C GLU A 178 -13.62 3.67 -15.93
N ASN A 179 -13.81 4.01 -14.65
CA ASN A 179 -13.01 3.53 -13.53
C ASN A 179 -11.52 3.90 -13.67
N CYS A 180 -11.24 5.20 -13.68
CA CYS A 180 -9.88 5.75 -13.66
C CYS A 180 -9.51 6.36 -12.30
N TRP A 181 -8.24 6.22 -11.94
CA TRP A 181 -7.64 6.83 -10.76
C TRP A 181 -6.35 7.57 -11.15
N ASP A 182 -6.19 8.77 -10.62
CA ASP A 182 -4.90 9.45 -10.59
C ASP A 182 -4.18 9.08 -9.29
N LEU A 183 -2.98 8.49 -9.41
CA LEU A 183 -2.20 7.96 -8.29
C LEU A 183 -1.13 8.96 -7.86
N ASP A 184 -0.87 9.07 -6.55
CA ASP A 184 0.20 9.91 -6.03
C ASP A 184 1.57 9.45 -6.55
N PRO A 185 2.29 10.28 -7.33
CA PRO A 185 3.58 9.90 -7.92
C PRO A 185 4.64 9.56 -6.88
N ALA A 186 4.57 10.08 -5.64
CA ALA A 186 5.53 9.75 -4.58
C ALA A 186 5.38 8.29 -4.06
N ALA A 187 4.26 7.65 -4.39
CA ALA A 187 3.97 6.25 -4.11
C ALA A 187 4.15 5.34 -5.34
N ILE A 188 4.52 5.88 -6.50
CA ILE A 188 4.80 5.10 -7.71
C ILE A 188 6.31 4.89 -7.85
N PRO A 189 6.79 3.65 -8.10
CA PRO A 189 8.18 3.38 -8.47
C PRO A 189 8.60 4.21 -9.69
N GLU A 190 9.84 4.73 -9.69
CA GLU A 190 10.33 5.64 -10.73
C GLU A 190 10.31 4.97 -12.12
N GLU A 191 10.55 3.66 -12.18
CA GLU A 191 10.48 2.86 -13.39
C GLU A 191 9.09 2.93 -14.04
N LEU A 192 8.04 2.99 -13.22
CA LEU A 192 6.65 3.07 -13.68
C LEU A 192 6.21 4.49 -14.02
N LEU A 193 7.02 5.53 -13.78
CA LEU A 193 6.69 6.93 -14.11
C LEU A 193 7.03 7.31 -15.55
N HIS A 194 7.74 6.46 -16.30
CA HIS A 194 8.05 6.68 -17.70
C HIS A 194 6.77 6.64 -18.55
N ILE A 195 6.59 7.64 -19.43
CA ILE A 195 5.55 7.60 -20.46
C ILE A 195 6.07 6.65 -21.53
N GLY A 196 5.40 5.53 -21.76
CA GLY A 196 5.75 4.67 -22.90
C GLY A 196 5.67 5.51 -24.17
N ALA A 197 6.75 5.54 -24.94
CA ALA A 197 6.68 6.07 -26.30
C ALA A 197 5.75 5.12 -27.07
N GLY A 198 4.57 5.60 -27.46
CA GLY A 198 3.68 4.87 -28.35
C GLY A 198 4.47 4.43 -29.57
N THR A 199 4.59 3.13 -29.77
CA THR A 199 5.06 2.60 -31.05
C THR A 199 3.89 2.71 -32.02
N ASN A 200 3.91 3.75 -32.84
CA ASN A 200 3.15 3.80 -34.09
C ASN A 200 3.63 2.72 -35.06
#